data_AF-A0A933WFK7-F1
#
_entry.id   AF-A0A933WFK7-F1
#
_cell.length_a   1.000
_cell.length_b   1.000
_cell.length_c   1.000
_cell.angle_alpha   90.00
_cell.angle_beta   90.00
_cell.angle_gamma   90.00
#
_symmetry.space_group_name_H-M   'P 1'
#
loop_
_entity.id
_entity.type
_entity.pdbx_description
1 polymer ?
#
loop_
_entity_poly.entity_id
_entity_poly.type
_entity_poly.pdbx_seq_one_letter_code
_entity_poly.pdbx_strand_id
1 'polypeptide(L)' 'DKMAKKAIDTIIKTARTGKIGDGKIFVYPIKDTIRIRTGEKGQKAI' A
#
# COMPACT_ATOMS: atom_id res chain seq x y z
N ASP A 1 -2.51 8.40 0.94
CA ASP A 1 -2.22 8.72 -0.48
C ASP A 1 -0.75 8.99 -0.78
N LYS A 2 -0.11 10.01 -0.20
CA LYS A 2 1.32 10.30 -0.48
C LYS A 2 2.25 9.09 -0.18
N MET A 3 2.02 8.40 0.93
CA MET A 3 2.75 7.17 1.27
C MET A 3 2.47 6.01 0.31
N ALA A 4 1.24 5.88 -0.20
CA ALA A 4 0.89 4.83 -1.14
C ALA A 4 1.68 4.98 -2.45
N LYS A 5 1.78 6.20 -2.98
CA LYS A 5 2.60 6.48 -4.17
C LYS A 5 4.07 6.09 -3.96
N LYS A 6 4.67 6.53 -2.85
CA LYS A 6 6.05 6.19 -2.51
C LYS A 6 6.27 4.69 -2.37
N ALA A 7 5.32 3.97 -1.75
CA ALA A 7 5.38 2.52 -1.62
C ALA A 7 5.34 1.83 -2.98
N ILE A 8 4.42 2.24 -3.86
CA ILE A 8 4.29 1.70 -5.22
C ILE A 8 5.60 1.90 -6.01
N ASP A 9 6.12 3.12 -6.03
CA ASP A 9 7.36 3.44 -6.76
C ASP A 9 8.55 2.61 -6.25
N THR A 10 8.62 2.40 -4.94
CA THR A 10 9.67 1.58 -4.31
C THR A 10 9.53 0.11 -4.72
N ILE A 11 8.32 -0.46 -4.63
CA ILE A 11 8.05 -1.85 -5.01
C ILE A 11 8.39 -2.08 -6.49
N ILE A 12 7.99 -1.16 -7.38
CA ILE A 12 8.31 -1.25 -8.81
C ILE A 12 9.82 -1.24 -9.01
N LYS A 13 10.54 -0.31 -8.37
CA LYS A 13 12.00 -0.19 -8.51
C LYS A 13 12.72 -1.46 -8.05
N THR A 14 12.24 -2.11 -6.99
CA THR A 14 12.90 -3.29 -6.43
C THR A 14 12.51 -4.60 -7.10
N ALA A 15 11.26 -4.72 -7.57
CA ALA A 15 10.72 -5.97 -8.10
C ALA A 15 10.88 -6.12 -9.62
N ARG A 16 11.10 -5.02 -10.35
CA ARG A 16 11.22 -5.04 -11.82
C ARG A 16 12.54 -5.67 -12.26
N THR A 17 12.48 -6.84 -12.88
CA THR A 17 13.62 -7.49 -13.54
C THR A 17 13.66 -7.24 -15.06
N GLY A 18 12.57 -6.71 -15.62
CA GLY A 18 12.41 -6.49 -17.06
C GLY A 18 11.97 -7.74 -17.82
N LYS A 19 11.68 -8.85 -17.13
CA LYS A 19 11.24 -10.11 -17.74
C LYS A 19 9.72 -10.26 -17.61
N ILE A 20 9.15 -11.04 -18.52
CA ILE A 20 7.75 -11.46 -18.40
C ILE A 20 7.61 -12.24 -17.08
N GLY A 21 6.63 -11.83 -16.27
CA GLY A 21 6.40 -12.44 -14.95
C GLY A 21 6.78 -11.57 -13.76
N ASP A 22 7.27 -10.34 -13.95
CA ASP A 22 7.56 -9.37 -12.86
C ASP A 22 6.35 -9.07 -11.94
N GLY A 23 5.13 -9.44 -12.36
CA GLY A 23 3.94 -9.43 -11.53
C GLY A 23 3.03 -8.23 -11.76
N LYS A 24 2.14 -7.96 -10.80
CA LYS A 24 1.16 -6.86 -10.84
C LYS A 24 1.01 -6.24 -9.46
N ILE A 25 0.75 -4.93 -9.41
CA ILE A 25 0.41 -4.21 -8.19
C ILE A 25 -1.05 -3.78 -8.31
N PHE A 26 -1.86 -4.06 -7.30
CA PHE A 26 -3.24 -3.63 -7.21
C PHE A 26 -3.40 -2.63 -6.08
N VAL A 27 -4.15 -1.57 -6.33
CA VAL A 27 -4.43 -0.51 -5.36
C VAL A 27 -5.93 -0.45 -5.16
N TYR A 28 -6.36 -0.62 -3.92
CA TYR A 28 -7.77 -0.55 -3.55
C TYR A 28 -7.99 0.60 -2.57
N PRO A 29 -9.06 1.40 -2.73
CA PRO A 29 -9.42 2.39 -1.74
C PRO A 29 -9.92 1.71 -0.46
N ILE A 30 -9.30 2.03 0.67
CA ILE A 30 -9.78 1.64 1.99
C ILE A 30 -10.64 2.80 2.51
N LYS A 31 -11.92 2.53 2.79
CA LYS A 31 -12.86 3.58 3.26
C LYS A 31 -12.66 3.93 4.74
N ASP A 32 -12.35 2.95 5.58
CA ASP A 32 -12.12 3.16 7.01
C ASP A 32 -11.13 2.12 7.56
N THR A 33 -10.49 2.43 8.68
CA THR A 33 -9.51 1.57 9.36
C THR A 33 -9.73 1.68 10.86
N ILE A 34 -9.77 0.54 11.56
CA ILE A 34 -10.00 0.49 13.01
C ILE A 34 -8.89 -0.33 13.66
N ARG A 35 -8.19 0.24 14.65
CA ARG A 35 -7.17 -0.46 15.42
C ARG A 35 -7.82 -1.21 16.60
N ILE A 36 -7.91 -2.53 16.50
CA ILE A 36 -8.62 -3.37 17.50
C ILE A 36 -8.13 -3.14 18.94
N ARG A 37 -6.82 -2.97 19.15
CA ARG A 37 -6.23 -2.81 20.49
C ARG A 37 -6.67 -1.52 21.20
N THR A 38 -6.93 -0.43 20.47
CA THR A 38 -7.18 0.90 21.05
C THR A 38 -8.53 1.49 20.66
N GLY A 39 -9.21 0.92 19.68
CA GLY A 39 -10.45 1.45 19.12
C GLY A 39 -10.25 2.69 18.22
N GLU A 40 -9.01 3.11 17.97
CA GLU A 40 -8.72 4.25 17.10
C GLU A 40 -9.23 4.00 15.68
N LYS A 41 -9.72 5.06 15.01
CA LYS A 41 -10.28 5.00 13.66
C LYS A 41 -9.55 5.92 12.68
N GLY A 42 -9.72 5.66 11.39
CA GLY A 42 -9.18 6.46 10.30
C GLY A 42 -7.66 6.60 10.39
N GLN A 43 -7.12 7.80 10.21
CA GLN A 43 -5.67 8.04 10.18
C GLN A 43 -4.96 7.69 11.48
N LYS A 44 -5.60 7.78 12.65
CA LYS A 44 -4.98 7.40 13.93
C LYS A 44 -4.75 5.90 14.05
N ALA A 45 -5.52 5.12 13.28
CA ALA A 45 -5.41 3.68 13.24
C ALA A 45 -4.26 3.20 12.31
N ILE A 46 -3.82 4.06 11.39
CA ILE A 46 -2.74 3.83 10.42
C ILE A 46 -1.41 4.22 11.06
#